data_AF-A0AAV5HDR8-F1
#
_entry.id   AF-A0AAV5HDR8-F1
#
_cell.length_a   1.000
_cell.length_b   1.000
_cell.length_c   1.000
_cell.angle_alpha   90.00
_cell.angle_beta   90.00
_cell.angle_gamma   90.00
#
_symmetry.space_group_name_H-M   'P 1'
#
loop_
_entity.id
_entity.type
_entity.pdbx_description
1 polymer ?
#
loop_
_entity_poly.entity_id
_entity_poly.type
_entity_poly.pdbx_seq_one_letter_code
_entity_poly.pdbx_strand_id
1 'polypeptide(L)'
;MLTGIYTKNRHGKNIYMFRVGVYPFKIWLYVLNSREAAEASHRQIAGIKSEVDTIFAFIRAGLEYDKIEPHAKILAELVRGTWPPDKLYDYLKMLFLLSGPEEEKWFCYVALCRLALYKDTGYMQSPVIRRYEERFAYIEERLQVEGKLLELAYAQVARDTGFRLSEMDFLEWEDVVYPKIMLRIPRKTSNENMFGLISEKTYETLQKLDHPSQRIFNNAGKHLRMNISSVSDGDFRFTDYRQCYQLKVIWNEILNSTGPVSGKGKA
;
A
#
# COMPACT_ATOMS: atom_id res chain seq x y z
N MET A 1 -3.51 5.65 -18.08
CA MET A 1 -4.37 5.44 -19.27
C MET A 1 -5.82 5.39 -18.84
N LEU A 2 -6.62 6.34 -19.33
CA LEU A 2 -8.08 6.34 -19.26
C LEU A 2 -8.56 6.30 -20.71
N THR A 3 -9.29 5.26 -21.11
CA THR A 3 -9.79 5.15 -22.49
C THR A 3 -11.04 6.01 -22.68
N GLY A 4 -11.45 6.20 -23.93
CA GLY A 4 -12.79 6.68 -24.24
C GLY A 4 -13.90 5.76 -23.72
N ILE A 5 -15.12 6.28 -23.70
CA ILE A 5 -16.33 5.52 -23.38
C ILE A 5 -16.79 4.78 -24.64
N TYR A 6 -16.86 3.47 -24.54
CA TYR A 6 -17.39 2.57 -25.57
C TYR A 6 -18.83 2.20 -25.23
N THR A 7 -19.68 2.07 -26.26
CA THR A 7 -21.05 1.59 -26.10
C THR A 7 -21.14 0.15 -26.62
N LYS A 8 -21.80 -0.74 -25.89
CA LYS A 8 -22.09 -2.11 -26.31
C LYS A 8 -23.56 -2.42 -26.06
N ASN A 9 -24.23 -3.07 -27.02
CA ASN A 9 -25.58 -3.58 -26.78
C ASN A 9 -25.49 -4.97 -26.14
N ARG A 10 -26.21 -5.19 -25.05
CA ARG A 10 -26.30 -6.47 -24.33
C ARG A 10 -27.76 -6.75 -23.98
N HIS A 11 -28.33 -7.79 -24.57
CA HIS A 11 -29.74 -8.19 -24.39
C HIS A 11 -30.74 -7.03 -24.61
N GLY A 12 -30.55 -6.26 -25.69
CA GLY A 12 -31.45 -5.14 -26.03
C GLY A 12 -31.24 -3.87 -25.21
N LYS A 13 -30.25 -3.84 -24.30
CA LYS A 13 -29.90 -2.65 -23.51
C LYS A 13 -28.50 -2.17 -23.86
N ASN A 14 -28.32 -0.86 -23.96
CA ASN A 14 -27.00 -0.28 -24.11
C ASN A 14 -26.28 -0.26 -22.76
N ILE A 15 -25.03 -0.72 -22.76
CA ILE A 15 -24.09 -0.58 -21.66
C ILE A 15 -22.92 0.29 -22.13
N TYR A 16 -22.39 1.09 -21.20
CA TYR A 16 -21.33 2.06 -21.43
C TYR A 16 -20.11 1.65 -20.64
N MET A 17 -18.96 1.62 -21.30
CA MET A 17 -17.77 0.97 -20.79
C MET A 17 -16.54 1.82 -21.02
N PHE A 18 -15.68 1.96 -20.02
CA PHE A 18 -14.37 2.59 -20.20
C PHE A 18 -13.34 1.87 -19.36
N ARG A 19 -12.07 2.08 -19.70
CA ARG A 19 -10.94 1.40 -19.10
C ARG A 19 -10.03 2.37 -18.36
N VAL A 20 -9.56 1.96 -17.19
CA VAL A 20 -8.59 2.69 -16.37
C VAL A 20 -7.41 1.77 -16.08
N GLY A 21 -6.20 2.17 -16.39
CA GLY A 21 -4.99 1.41 -16.07
C GLY A 21 -3.72 2.16 -16.45
N VAL A 22 -2.54 1.62 -16.15
CA VAL A 22 -1.27 2.10 -16.72
C VAL A 22 -0.65 0.91 -17.42
N TYR A 23 -0.24 1.09 -18.67
CA TYR A 23 0.44 0.05 -19.43
C TYR A 23 1.89 -0.10 -18.90
N PRO A 24 2.48 -1.32 -18.81
CA PRO A 24 1.96 -2.62 -19.22
C PRO A 24 1.14 -3.36 -18.13
N PHE A 25 0.70 -2.66 -17.09
CA PHE A 25 -0.04 -3.25 -15.96
C PHE A 25 -1.52 -3.54 -16.26
N LYS A 26 -2.23 -4.05 -15.24
CA LYS A 26 -3.64 -4.41 -15.34
C LYS A 26 -4.52 -3.19 -15.64
N ILE A 27 -5.55 -3.45 -16.45
CA ILE A 27 -6.57 -2.48 -16.87
C ILE A 27 -7.90 -2.86 -16.22
N TRP A 28 -8.57 -1.90 -15.59
CA TRP A 28 -9.91 -2.04 -15.04
C TRP A 28 -10.97 -1.60 -16.02
N LEU A 29 -12.03 -2.41 -16.10
CA LEU A 29 -13.19 -2.15 -16.93
C LEU A 29 -14.35 -1.65 -16.06
N TYR A 30 -14.76 -0.42 -16.30
CA TYR A 30 -16.01 0.13 -15.77
C TYR A 30 -17.13 -0.20 -16.76
N VAL A 31 -18.28 -0.60 -16.22
CA VAL A 31 -19.48 -0.96 -16.98
C VAL A 31 -20.66 -0.30 -16.28
N LEU A 32 -21.36 0.58 -16.99
CA LEU A 32 -22.48 1.35 -16.47
C LEU A 32 -23.67 1.21 -17.42
N ASN A 33 -24.87 1.31 -16.87
CA ASN A 33 -26.13 1.15 -17.63
C ASN A 33 -26.70 2.48 -18.15
N SER A 34 -26.03 3.60 -17.89
CA SER A 34 -26.42 4.95 -18.36
C SER A 34 -25.19 5.66 -18.94
N ARG A 35 -25.44 6.44 -20.01
CA ARG A 35 -24.41 7.25 -20.66
C ARG A 35 -23.96 8.38 -19.74
N GLU A 36 -24.92 9.04 -19.11
CA GLU A 36 -24.71 10.15 -18.18
C GLU A 36 -23.85 9.70 -16.99
N ALA A 37 -24.16 8.52 -16.43
CA ALA A 37 -23.37 7.94 -15.36
C ALA A 37 -21.94 7.61 -15.81
N ALA A 38 -21.77 7.11 -17.04
CA ALA A 38 -20.45 6.83 -17.60
C ALA A 38 -19.65 8.10 -17.85
N GLU A 39 -20.26 9.14 -18.41
CA GLU A 39 -19.63 10.44 -18.66
C GLU A 39 -19.28 11.17 -17.35
N ALA A 40 -20.14 11.11 -16.34
CA ALA A 40 -19.85 11.64 -15.01
C ALA A 40 -18.68 10.89 -14.35
N SER A 41 -18.69 9.56 -14.36
CA SER A 41 -17.62 8.73 -13.79
C SER A 41 -16.29 8.94 -14.52
N HIS A 42 -16.33 9.07 -15.85
CA HIS A 42 -15.16 9.31 -16.68
C HIS A 42 -14.53 10.67 -16.39
N ARG A 43 -15.35 11.74 -16.34
CA ARG A 43 -14.90 13.09 -15.93
C ARG A 43 -14.32 13.10 -14.52
N GLN A 44 -14.96 12.40 -13.58
CA GLN A 44 -14.48 12.28 -12.20
C GLN A 44 -13.08 11.64 -12.15
N ILE A 45 -12.85 10.53 -12.87
CA ILE A 45 -11.53 9.89 -12.94
C ILE A 45 -10.49 10.78 -13.63
N ALA A 46 -10.87 11.47 -14.70
CA ALA A 46 -9.97 12.41 -15.38
C ALA A 46 -9.54 13.55 -14.44
N GLY A 47 -10.49 14.08 -13.65
CA GLY A 47 -10.21 15.06 -12.60
C GLY A 47 -9.25 14.53 -11.54
N ILE A 48 -9.51 13.33 -10.99
CA ILE A 48 -8.62 12.68 -10.02
C ILE A 48 -7.22 12.57 -10.61
N LYS A 49 -7.12 12.17 -11.89
CA LYS A 49 -5.84 12.03 -12.54
C LYS A 49 -5.07 13.36 -12.56
N SER A 50 -5.74 14.42 -12.98
CA SER A 50 -5.20 15.77 -13.09
C SER A 50 -4.70 16.30 -11.74
N GLU A 51 -5.50 16.18 -10.68
CA GLU A 51 -5.15 16.69 -9.36
C GLU A 51 -3.97 15.93 -8.75
N VAL A 52 -3.92 14.60 -8.89
CA VAL A 52 -2.79 13.79 -8.41
C VAL A 52 -1.50 14.16 -9.13
N ASP A 53 -1.52 14.32 -10.46
CA ASP A 53 -0.33 14.74 -11.21
C ASP A 53 0.15 16.13 -10.77
N THR A 54 -0.76 17.07 -10.54
CA THR A 54 -0.46 18.42 -10.06
C THR A 54 0.15 18.40 -8.66
N ILE A 55 -0.48 17.70 -7.72
CA ILE A 55 0.03 17.57 -6.34
C ILE A 55 1.43 16.93 -6.35
N PHE A 56 1.65 15.90 -7.17
CA PHE A 56 2.96 15.27 -7.30
C PHE A 56 4.01 16.23 -7.88
N ALA A 57 3.64 17.05 -8.86
CA ALA A 57 4.53 18.08 -9.40
C ALA A 57 4.89 19.13 -8.33
N PHE A 58 3.94 19.52 -7.48
CA PHE A 58 4.15 20.49 -6.41
C PHE A 58 5.02 19.95 -5.30
N ILE A 59 4.78 18.71 -4.85
CA ILE A 59 5.64 18.03 -3.88
C ILE A 59 7.06 17.91 -4.43
N ARG A 60 7.22 17.56 -5.71
CA ARG A 60 8.54 17.49 -6.37
C ARG A 60 9.24 18.84 -6.41
N ALA A 61 8.50 19.92 -6.63
CA ALA A 61 9.01 21.28 -6.64
C ALA A 61 9.30 21.82 -5.22
N GLY A 62 9.01 21.05 -4.17
CA GLY A 62 9.25 21.45 -2.78
C GLY A 62 8.31 22.56 -2.31
N LEU A 63 7.11 22.66 -2.89
CA LEU A 63 6.13 23.68 -2.50
C LEU A 63 5.51 23.37 -1.12
N GLU A 64 5.23 24.44 -0.38
CA GLU A 64 4.57 24.40 0.92
C GLU A 64 3.10 23.97 0.81
N TYR A 65 2.54 23.51 1.93
CA TYR A 65 1.17 22.95 1.97
C TYR A 65 0.10 23.95 1.54
N ASP A 66 0.28 25.25 1.77
CA ASP A 66 -0.66 26.31 1.36
C ASP A 66 -0.90 26.32 -0.16
N LYS A 67 0.09 25.90 -0.97
CA LYS A 67 -0.04 25.77 -2.43
C LYS A 67 -0.70 24.47 -2.86
N ILE A 68 -0.64 23.44 -2.01
CA ILE A 68 -1.12 22.09 -2.31
C ILE A 68 -2.55 21.88 -1.80
N GLU A 69 -2.92 22.50 -0.69
CA GLU A 69 -4.23 22.40 -0.05
C GLU A 69 -5.41 22.63 -1.01
N PRO A 70 -5.40 23.63 -1.93
CA PRO A 70 -6.50 23.80 -2.89
C PRO A 70 -6.72 22.57 -3.78
N HIS A 71 -5.65 21.94 -4.23
CA HIS A 71 -5.71 20.72 -5.05
C HIS A 71 -6.17 19.51 -4.22
N ALA A 72 -5.73 19.42 -2.96
CA ALA A 72 -6.20 18.38 -2.04
C ALA A 72 -7.72 18.51 -1.74
N LYS A 73 -8.26 19.74 -1.68
CA LYS A 73 -9.70 20.01 -1.54
C LYS A 73 -10.49 19.54 -2.75
N ILE A 74 -10.05 19.88 -3.96
CA ILE A 74 -10.67 19.40 -5.20
C ILE A 74 -10.63 17.87 -5.26
N LEU A 75 -9.50 17.27 -4.88
CA LEU A 75 -9.38 15.82 -4.83
C LEU A 75 -10.33 15.19 -3.81
N ALA A 76 -10.52 15.81 -2.65
CA ALA A 76 -11.47 15.36 -1.63
C ALA A 76 -12.91 15.32 -2.18
N GLU A 77 -13.33 16.36 -2.90
CA GLU A 77 -14.63 16.39 -3.57
C GLU A 77 -14.75 15.28 -4.63
N LEU A 78 -13.68 15.08 -5.43
CA LEU A 78 -13.64 14.04 -6.44
C LEU A 78 -13.69 12.61 -5.86
N VAL A 79 -13.23 12.39 -4.62
CA VAL A 79 -13.42 11.12 -3.89
C VAL A 79 -14.63 11.16 -2.95
N ARG A 80 -15.58 12.08 -3.21
CA ARG A 80 -16.88 12.20 -2.51
C ARG A 80 -16.75 12.44 -1.01
N GLY A 81 -15.70 13.12 -0.58
CA GLY A 81 -15.42 13.39 0.83
C GLY A 81 -15.08 12.16 1.65
N THR A 82 -14.77 11.01 1.03
CA THR A 82 -14.43 9.78 1.75
C THR A 82 -13.25 10.02 2.70
N TRP A 83 -12.24 10.77 2.25
CA TRP A 83 -11.12 11.24 3.05
C TRP A 83 -11.00 12.76 3.02
N PRO A 84 -10.60 13.41 4.13
CA PRO A 84 -10.37 14.86 4.17
C PRO A 84 -9.12 15.27 3.38
N PRO A 85 -8.99 16.56 3.00
CA PRO A 85 -7.86 17.07 2.22
C PRO A 85 -6.49 16.76 2.86
N ASP A 86 -6.34 16.99 4.17
CA ASP A 86 -5.08 16.74 4.88
C ASP A 86 -4.66 15.27 4.79
N LYS A 87 -5.62 14.35 4.95
CA LYS A 87 -5.37 12.92 4.82
C LYS A 87 -4.97 12.54 3.39
N LEU A 88 -5.61 13.12 2.38
CA LEU A 88 -5.26 12.90 0.97
C LEU A 88 -3.88 13.46 0.65
N TYR A 89 -3.52 14.61 1.21
CA TYR A 89 -2.18 15.17 1.07
C TYR A 89 -1.13 14.28 1.74
N ASP A 90 -1.31 13.92 3.01
CA ASP A 90 -0.39 13.04 3.73
C ASP A 90 -0.24 11.70 3.02
N TYR A 91 -1.35 11.18 2.49
CA TYR A 91 -1.38 9.98 1.66
C TYR A 91 -0.53 10.12 0.39
N LEU A 92 -0.77 11.16 -0.40
CA LEU A 92 -0.04 11.41 -1.65
C LEU A 92 1.43 11.74 -1.39
N LYS A 93 1.74 12.45 -0.30
CA LYS A 93 3.09 12.75 0.15
C LYS A 93 3.82 11.50 0.59
N MET A 94 3.17 10.64 1.38
CA MET A 94 3.73 9.34 1.74
C MET A 94 4.04 8.54 0.48
N LEU A 95 3.10 8.42 -0.45
CA LEU A 95 3.32 7.69 -1.69
C LEU A 95 4.42 8.33 -2.55
N PHE A 96 4.46 9.65 -2.65
CA PHE A 96 5.54 10.38 -3.34
C PHE A 96 6.91 10.10 -2.71
N LEU A 97 7.01 10.09 -1.38
CA LEU A 97 8.26 9.79 -0.65
C LEU A 97 8.65 8.32 -0.75
N LEU A 98 7.65 7.44 -0.85
CA LEU A 98 7.87 6.04 -1.16
C LEU A 98 8.29 5.86 -2.63
N SER A 99 8.11 6.88 -3.48
CA SER A 99 8.14 6.70 -4.92
C SER A 99 9.51 6.46 -5.53
N GLY A 100 9.65 5.35 -6.24
CA GLY A 100 10.45 5.23 -7.46
C GLY A 100 9.67 4.48 -8.58
N PRO A 101 10.08 4.69 -9.83
CA PRO A 101 9.28 4.53 -11.07
C PRO A 101 7.79 4.91 -11.11
N GLU A 102 7.19 4.80 -12.30
CA GLU A 102 5.79 5.12 -12.64
C GLU A 102 4.73 4.26 -11.89
N GLU A 103 5.17 3.23 -11.18
CA GLU A 103 4.29 2.21 -10.57
C GLU A 103 3.59 2.71 -9.29
N GLU A 104 4.20 3.56 -8.45
CA GLU A 104 3.47 4.10 -7.28
C GLU A 104 2.50 5.22 -7.66
N LYS A 105 2.78 5.95 -8.75
CA LYS A 105 1.76 6.81 -9.37
C LYS A 105 0.54 5.98 -9.78
N TRP A 106 0.76 4.79 -10.34
CA TRP A 106 -0.34 3.88 -10.66
C TRP A 106 -1.12 3.44 -9.42
N PHE A 107 -0.44 3.12 -8.31
CA PHE A 107 -1.11 2.78 -7.06
C PHE A 107 -2.00 3.93 -6.55
N CYS A 108 -1.54 5.19 -6.62
CA CYS A 108 -2.34 6.38 -6.28
C CYS A 108 -3.63 6.44 -7.10
N TYR A 109 -3.52 6.28 -8.43
CA TYR A 109 -4.67 6.38 -9.33
C TYR A 109 -5.70 5.30 -9.05
N VAL A 110 -5.26 4.08 -8.83
CA VAL A 110 -6.08 2.91 -8.58
C VAL A 110 -6.80 3.02 -7.24
N ALA A 111 -6.09 3.46 -6.20
CA ALA A 111 -6.63 3.74 -4.88
C ALA A 111 -7.76 4.79 -4.92
N LEU A 112 -7.50 5.93 -5.56
CA LEU A 112 -8.45 7.05 -5.60
C LEU A 112 -9.66 6.77 -6.51
N CYS A 113 -9.46 6.03 -7.61
CA CYS A 113 -10.58 5.55 -8.42
C CYS A 113 -11.51 4.62 -7.64
N ARG A 114 -10.96 3.77 -6.75
CA ARG A 114 -11.78 2.93 -5.86
C ARG A 114 -12.59 3.77 -4.88
N LEU A 115 -11.97 4.77 -4.24
CA LEU A 115 -12.68 5.69 -3.36
C LEU A 115 -13.81 6.43 -4.09
N ALA A 116 -13.60 6.82 -5.34
CA ALA A 116 -14.57 7.60 -6.12
C ALA A 116 -15.74 6.78 -6.71
N LEU A 117 -15.49 5.55 -7.17
CA LEU A 117 -16.46 4.75 -7.94
C LEU A 117 -16.84 3.42 -7.31
N TYR A 118 -16.24 3.07 -6.18
CA TYR A 118 -16.72 2.03 -5.27
C TYR A 118 -17.01 0.68 -5.95
N LYS A 119 -16.03 0.16 -6.70
CA LYS A 119 -16.09 -1.19 -7.29
C LYS A 119 -15.37 -2.21 -6.41
N ASP A 120 -15.82 -3.46 -6.51
CA ASP A 120 -15.12 -4.61 -5.96
C ASP A 120 -13.77 -4.82 -6.67
N THR A 121 -12.73 -4.21 -6.10
CA THR A 121 -11.33 -4.50 -6.46
C THR A 121 -10.71 -5.55 -5.53
N GLY A 122 -11.51 -6.20 -4.67
CA GLY A 122 -11.03 -7.15 -3.66
C GLY A 122 -10.22 -8.31 -4.24
N TYR A 123 -10.43 -8.63 -5.51
CA TYR A 123 -9.71 -9.68 -6.23
C TYR A 123 -8.33 -9.27 -6.78
N MET A 124 -7.87 -8.03 -6.61
CA MET A 124 -6.59 -7.59 -7.19
C MET A 124 -5.68 -6.90 -6.17
N GLN A 125 -4.59 -7.59 -5.82
CA GLN A 125 -3.43 -6.96 -5.21
C GLN A 125 -2.79 -5.98 -6.19
N SER A 126 -2.42 -4.80 -5.71
CA SER A 126 -1.64 -3.79 -6.47
C SER A 126 -0.39 -4.43 -7.10
N PRO A 127 -0.12 -4.32 -8.42
CA PRO A 127 1.14 -4.71 -9.06
C PRO A 127 2.40 -4.32 -8.31
N VAL A 128 2.44 -3.13 -7.68
CA VAL A 128 3.58 -2.71 -6.86
C VAL A 128 3.74 -3.62 -5.66
N ILE A 129 2.66 -3.85 -4.91
CA ILE A 129 2.65 -4.76 -3.75
C ILE A 129 3.02 -6.16 -4.22
N ARG A 130 2.43 -6.66 -5.31
CA ARG A 130 2.71 -7.99 -5.86
C ARG A 130 4.19 -8.15 -6.22
N ARG A 131 4.82 -7.15 -6.85
CA ARG A 131 6.24 -7.17 -7.20
C ARG A 131 7.13 -7.22 -5.96
N TYR A 132 6.78 -6.46 -4.92
CA TYR A 132 7.47 -6.57 -3.63
C TYR A 132 7.30 -7.98 -3.03
N GLU A 133 6.08 -8.53 -3.02
CA GLU A 133 5.84 -9.89 -2.52
C GLU A 133 6.61 -10.96 -3.31
N GLU A 134 6.65 -10.86 -4.64
CA GLU A 134 7.44 -11.75 -5.52
C GLU A 134 8.93 -11.68 -5.16
N ARG A 135 9.47 -10.48 -4.90
CA ARG A 135 10.85 -10.29 -4.45
C ARG A 135 11.09 -10.87 -3.06
N PHE A 136 10.18 -10.65 -2.11
CA PHE A 136 10.31 -11.22 -0.77
C PHE A 136 10.24 -12.74 -0.79
N ALA A 137 9.36 -13.32 -1.61
CA ALA A 137 9.27 -14.76 -1.79
C ALA A 137 10.60 -15.34 -2.28
N TYR A 138 11.24 -14.70 -3.26
CA TYR A 138 12.57 -15.08 -3.74
C TYR A 138 13.64 -15.01 -2.63
N ILE A 139 13.67 -13.92 -1.86
CA ILE A 139 14.64 -13.77 -0.75
C ILE A 139 14.40 -14.83 0.33
N GLU A 140 13.15 -15.07 0.71
CA GLU A 140 12.80 -16.09 1.71
C GLU A 140 13.20 -17.49 1.25
N GLU A 141 12.95 -17.85 -0.01
CA GLU A 141 13.36 -19.13 -0.60
C GLU A 141 14.87 -19.30 -0.53
N ARG A 142 15.64 -18.29 -0.95
CA ARG A 142 17.10 -18.31 -0.90
C ARG A 142 17.64 -18.47 0.51
N LEU A 143 17.14 -17.68 1.47
CA LEU A 143 17.56 -17.76 2.88
C LEU A 143 17.23 -19.13 3.48
N GLN A 144 16.09 -19.71 3.11
CA GLN A 144 15.69 -21.05 3.53
C GLN A 144 16.63 -22.13 2.96
N VAL A 145 16.97 -22.06 1.67
CA VAL A 145 17.90 -23.00 1.00
C VAL A 145 19.31 -22.90 1.57
N GLU A 146 19.77 -21.69 1.91
CA GLU A 146 21.09 -21.45 2.49
C GLU A 146 21.16 -21.74 4.01
N GLY A 147 20.04 -22.15 4.64
CA GLY A 147 19.99 -22.44 6.08
C GLY A 147 20.14 -21.21 6.99
N LYS A 148 19.92 -20.01 6.45
CA LYS A 148 20.06 -18.72 7.16
C LYS A 148 18.79 -18.37 7.93
N LEU A 149 18.49 -19.15 8.96
CA LEU A 149 17.21 -19.10 9.68
C LEU A 149 16.98 -17.77 10.42
N LEU A 150 18.03 -17.18 11.00
CA LEU A 150 17.92 -15.90 11.72
C LEU A 150 17.62 -14.74 10.76
N GLU A 151 18.29 -14.70 9.61
CA GLU A 151 18.01 -13.74 8.54
C GLU A 151 16.60 -13.94 7.97
N LEU A 152 16.16 -15.19 7.79
CA LEU A 152 14.81 -15.50 7.32
C LEU A 152 13.75 -14.97 8.29
N ALA A 153 13.90 -15.23 9.59
CA ALA A 153 13.00 -14.70 10.61
C ALA A 153 13.01 -13.17 10.64
N TYR A 154 14.18 -12.54 10.53
CA TYR A 154 14.30 -11.08 10.49
C TYR A 154 13.58 -10.48 9.28
N ALA A 155 13.76 -11.07 8.09
CA ALA A 155 13.08 -10.67 6.86
C ALA A 155 11.55 -10.80 6.98
N GLN A 156 11.06 -11.94 7.47
CA GLN A 156 9.64 -12.21 7.61
C GLN A 156 8.96 -11.29 8.63
N VAL A 157 9.57 -11.07 9.79
CA VAL A 157 9.05 -10.13 10.80
C VAL A 157 9.05 -8.71 10.23
N ALA A 158 10.11 -8.27 9.55
CA ALA A 158 10.15 -6.94 8.95
C ALA A 158 9.07 -6.73 7.89
N ARG A 159 8.83 -7.74 7.03
CA ARG A 159 7.77 -7.74 6.01
C ARG A 159 6.37 -7.62 6.62
N ASP A 160 6.10 -8.42 7.65
CA ASP A 160 4.77 -8.54 8.24
C ASP A 160 4.42 -7.32 9.12
N THR A 161 5.41 -6.73 9.78
CA THR A 161 5.20 -5.68 10.79
C THR A 161 5.58 -4.27 10.34
N GLY A 162 6.45 -4.14 9.33
CA GLY A 162 7.00 -2.85 8.91
C GLY A 162 7.89 -2.16 9.96
N PHE A 163 8.38 -2.91 10.94
CA PHE A 163 9.22 -2.38 12.02
C PHE A 163 10.57 -1.83 11.53
N ARG A 164 11.04 -0.77 12.20
CA ARG A 164 12.32 -0.09 11.95
C ARG A 164 13.48 -0.90 12.51
N LEU A 165 14.72 -0.54 12.13
CA LEU A 165 15.93 -1.19 12.67
C LEU A 165 15.94 -1.16 14.20
N SER A 166 15.77 0.05 14.74
CA SER A 166 15.75 0.30 16.17
C SER A 166 14.55 -0.31 16.89
N GLU A 167 13.54 -0.80 16.17
CA GLU A 167 12.42 -1.51 16.77
C GLU A 167 12.73 -3.00 16.80
N MET A 168 13.24 -3.53 15.69
CA MET A 168 13.68 -4.92 15.55
C MET A 168 14.78 -5.30 16.54
N ASP A 169 15.79 -4.43 16.75
CA ASP A 169 16.94 -4.73 17.63
C ASP A 169 16.56 -4.89 19.11
N PHE A 170 15.41 -4.35 19.53
CA PHE A 170 14.91 -4.40 20.91
C PHE A 170 13.77 -5.40 21.10
N LEU A 171 13.42 -6.19 20.07
CA LEU A 171 12.42 -7.23 20.22
C LEU A 171 12.94 -8.37 21.11
N GLU A 172 12.12 -8.76 22.08
CA GLU A 172 12.39 -9.86 22.98
C GLU A 172 11.38 -10.99 22.77
N TRP A 173 11.76 -12.20 23.20
CA TRP A 173 10.90 -13.38 23.04
C TRP A 173 9.55 -13.23 23.73
N GLU A 174 9.49 -12.55 24.87
CA GLU A 174 8.25 -12.28 25.60
C GLU A 174 7.29 -11.34 24.87
N ASP A 175 7.77 -10.62 23.86
CA ASP A 175 6.95 -9.72 23.05
C ASP A 175 6.21 -10.45 21.91
N VAL A 176 6.56 -11.71 21.65
CA VAL A 176 5.97 -12.53 20.57
C VAL A 176 4.80 -13.35 21.10
N VAL A 177 3.58 -12.90 20.79
CA VAL A 177 2.33 -13.59 21.16
C VAL A 177 1.47 -13.70 19.91
N TYR A 178 1.52 -14.84 19.21
CA TYR A 178 0.82 -15.02 17.93
C TYR A 178 -0.66 -14.58 18.01
N PRO A 179 -1.17 -13.76 17.06
CA PRO A 179 -0.52 -13.27 15.83
C PRO A 179 0.19 -11.92 15.97
N LYS A 180 0.59 -11.50 17.17
CA LYS A 180 1.14 -10.17 17.47
C LYS A 180 2.60 -10.22 17.90
N ILE A 181 3.35 -9.18 17.53
CA ILE A 181 4.63 -8.83 18.14
C ILE A 181 4.50 -7.43 18.73
N MET A 182 4.74 -7.29 20.04
CA MET A 182 4.63 -6.02 20.77
C MET A 182 5.91 -5.20 20.63
N LEU A 183 5.78 -3.88 20.49
CA LEU A 183 6.90 -2.95 20.57
C LEU A 183 7.10 -2.51 22.03
N ARG A 184 8.31 -2.69 22.56
CA ARG A 184 8.68 -2.16 23.88
C ARG A 184 8.90 -0.65 23.89
N ILE A 185 9.40 -0.11 22.79
CA ILE A 185 9.71 1.32 22.67
C ILE A 185 8.52 2.01 21.99
N PRO A 186 7.79 2.89 22.69
CA PRO A 186 6.72 3.65 22.06
C PRO A 186 7.28 4.58 21.00
N ARG A 187 6.64 4.56 19.82
CA ARG A 187 6.95 5.51 18.76
C ARG A 187 6.56 6.92 19.23
N LYS A 188 7.43 7.90 19.01
CA LYS A 188 7.21 9.30 19.45
C LYS A 188 5.92 9.94 18.90
N THR A 189 5.33 9.36 17.86
CA THR A 189 4.06 9.76 17.26
C THR A 189 2.93 8.88 17.81
N SER A 190 2.03 9.49 18.59
CA SER A 190 1.04 8.86 19.48
C SER A 190 -0.06 8.01 18.83
N ASN A 191 -0.10 7.90 17.50
CA ASN A 191 -1.20 7.24 16.77
C ASN A 191 -0.79 5.93 16.07
N GLU A 192 0.46 5.48 16.22
CA GLU A 192 0.90 4.22 15.60
C GLU A 192 0.69 3.04 16.55
N ASN A 193 0.16 1.93 16.03
CA ASN A 193 -0.06 0.72 16.81
C ASN A 193 1.25 0.24 17.46
N MET A 194 1.19 -0.05 18.76
CA MET A 194 2.30 -0.59 19.55
C MET A 194 2.57 -2.08 19.26
N PHE A 195 2.02 -2.63 18.18
CA PHE A 195 2.18 -4.02 17.80
C PHE A 195 2.12 -4.19 16.28
N GLY A 196 2.82 -5.21 15.78
CA GLY A 196 2.75 -5.69 14.41
C GLY A 196 2.00 -7.03 14.38
N LEU A 197 1.28 -7.30 13.29
CA LEU A 197 0.69 -8.61 13.04
C LEU A 197 1.67 -9.46 12.25
N ILE A 198 1.82 -10.74 12.61
CA ILE A 198 2.66 -11.70 11.91
C ILE A 198 1.83 -12.85 11.35
N SER A 199 2.26 -13.37 10.20
CA SER A 199 1.68 -14.58 9.61
C SER A 199 2.06 -15.83 10.40
N GLU A 200 1.29 -16.91 10.23
CA GLU A 200 1.58 -18.22 10.81
C GLU A 200 2.97 -18.71 10.38
N LYS A 201 3.31 -18.56 9.09
CA LYS A 201 4.65 -18.88 8.55
C LYS A 201 5.76 -18.15 9.30
N THR A 202 5.60 -16.85 9.56
CA THR A 202 6.59 -16.06 10.32
C THR A 202 6.73 -16.56 11.75
N TYR A 203 5.60 -16.90 12.39
CA TYR A 203 5.60 -17.45 13.74
C TYR A 203 6.31 -18.81 13.79
N GLU A 204 6.01 -19.72 12.86
CA GLU A 204 6.68 -21.02 12.75
C GLU A 204 8.20 -20.90 12.56
N THR A 205 8.65 -19.94 11.74
CA THR A 205 10.09 -19.67 11.57
C THR A 205 10.71 -19.20 12.88
N LEU A 206 10.05 -18.29 13.61
CA LEU A 206 10.54 -17.80 14.91
C LEU A 206 10.69 -18.94 15.93
N GLN A 207 9.75 -19.90 15.95
CA GLN A 207 9.81 -21.06 16.87
C GLN A 207 10.96 -22.04 16.58
N LYS A 208 11.59 -21.95 15.40
CA LYS A 208 12.72 -22.81 15.03
C LYS A 208 14.07 -22.21 15.43
N LEU A 209 14.11 -20.96 15.85
CA LEU A 209 15.34 -20.30 16.27
C LEU A 209 15.78 -20.80 17.65
N ASP A 210 17.09 -20.83 17.88
CA ASP A 210 17.62 -21.00 19.22
C ASP A 210 17.33 -19.74 20.06
N HIS A 211 17.17 -19.91 21.38
CA HIS A 211 16.91 -18.82 22.34
C HIS A 211 18.14 -18.53 23.22
N PRO A 212 19.33 -18.19 22.67
CA PRO A 212 20.53 -17.99 23.47
C PRO A 212 20.52 -16.66 24.24
N SER A 213 19.56 -15.77 23.96
CA SER A 213 19.44 -14.46 24.59
C SER A 213 17.99 -14.05 24.75
N GLN A 214 17.72 -13.10 25.64
CA GLN A 214 16.40 -12.50 25.81
C GLN A 214 15.90 -11.80 24.55
N ARG A 215 16.81 -11.21 23.76
CA ARG A 215 16.51 -10.51 22.50
C ARG A 215 16.51 -11.49 21.33
N ILE A 216 15.52 -11.37 20.45
CA ILE A 216 15.37 -12.26 19.29
C ILE A 216 16.57 -12.08 18.34
N PHE A 217 16.91 -10.82 18.02
CA PHE A 217 17.94 -10.49 17.04
C PHE A 217 19.23 -9.96 17.66
N ASN A 218 19.33 -9.90 18.99
CA ASN A 218 20.54 -9.53 19.74
C ASN A 218 21.34 -8.32 19.18
N ASN A 219 20.66 -7.23 18.82
CA ASN A 219 21.25 -6.04 18.19
C ASN A 219 22.01 -6.29 16.87
N ALA A 220 21.80 -7.43 16.23
CA ALA A 220 22.46 -7.81 14.99
C ALA A 220 21.76 -7.23 13.75
N GLY A 221 20.74 -6.37 13.89
CA GLY A 221 19.91 -5.90 12.78
C GLY A 221 20.69 -5.31 11.62
N LYS A 222 21.79 -4.57 11.89
CA LYS A 222 22.65 -4.04 10.82
C LYS A 222 23.36 -5.16 10.04
N HIS A 223 23.88 -6.16 10.73
CA HIS A 223 24.56 -7.31 10.13
C HIS A 223 23.58 -8.19 9.34
N LEU A 224 22.43 -8.51 9.95
CA LEU A 224 21.36 -9.29 9.31
C LEU A 224 20.90 -8.62 8.01
N ARG A 225 20.75 -7.29 7.99
CA ARG A 225 20.41 -6.55 6.77
C ARG A 225 21.46 -6.69 5.68
N MET A 226 22.74 -6.57 6.01
CA MET A 226 23.82 -6.73 5.03
C MET A 226 23.81 -8.15 4.44
N ASN A 227 23.60 -9.16 5.29
CA ASN A 227 23.50 -10.56 4.86
C ASN A 227 22.30 -10.79 3.95
N ILE A 228 21.12 -10.29 4.30
CA ILE A 228 19.91 -10.40 3.47
C ILE A 228 20.12 -9.69 2.12
N SER A 229 20.69 -8.49 2.14
CA SER A 229 20.99 -7.73 0.91
C SER A 229 22.02 -8.42 0.01
N SER A 230 22.92 -9.24 0.56
CA SER A 230 23.87 -10.02 -0.24
C SER A 230 23.22 -11.19 -0.99
N VAL A 231 22.06 -11.65 -0.53
CA VAL A 231 21.32 -12.79 -1.09
C VAL A 231 20.30 -12.32 -2.14
N SER A 232 19.84 -11.08 -2.04
CA SER A 232 19.10 -10.40 -3.10
C SER A 232 20.07 -9.90 -4.16
N ASP A 233 19.82 -10.15 -5.45
CA ASP A 233 20.71 -9.81 -6.58
C ASP A 233 20.96 -8.29 -6.81
N GLY A 234 21.42 -7.56 -5.80
CA GLY A 234 21.81 -6.14 -5.85
C GLY A 234 20.66 -5.12 -5.77
N ASP A 235 19.45 -5.50 -6.14
CA ASP A 235 18.30 -4.58 -6.33
C ASP A 235 17.43 -4.34 -5.08
N PHE A 236 17.69 -5.06 -3.98
CA PHE A 236 16.86 -5.00 -2.78
C PHE A 236 17.42 -4.04 -1.74
N ARG A 237 16.61 -3.06 -1.35
CA ARG A 237 16.92 -2.21 -0.20
C ARG A 237 16.06 -2.68 0.96
N PHE A 238 16.62 -2.80 2.16
CA PHE A 238 15.81 -3.20 3.32
C PHE A 238 14.59 -2.28 3.57
N THR A 239 14.67 -1.01 3.14
CA THR A 239 13.51 -0.10 3.15
C THR A 239 12.31 -0.65 2.40
N ASP A 240 12.50 -1.50 1.40
CA ASP A 240 11.47 -2.12 0.57
C ASP A 240 10.46 -2.92 1.42
N TYR A 241 10.90 -3.59 2.51
CA TYR A 241 10.00 -4.25 3.47
C TYR A 241 8.97 -3.27 4.04
N ARG A 242 9.44 -2.11 4.50
CA ARG A 242 8.59 -1.07 5.07
C ARG A 242 7.69 -0.45 4.01
N GLN A 243 8.22 -0.22 2.80
CA GLN A 243 7.43 0.30 1.69
C GLN A 243 6.26 -0.63 1.36
N CYS A 244 6.52 -1.93 1.19
CA CYS A 244 5.46 -2.90 0.93
C CYS A 244 4.43 -2.97 2.08
N TYR A 245 4.90 -2.99 3.33
CA TYR A 245 4.00 -2.97 4.49
C TYR A 245 3.07 -1.75 4.48
N GLN A 246 3.63 -0.55 4.27
CA GLN A 246 2.83 0.68 4.21
C GLN A 246 1.81 0.65 3.06
N LEU A 247 2.22 0.17 1.87
CA LEU A 247 1.31 0.00 0.74
C LEU A 247 0.20 -1.01 1.05
N LYS A 248 0.48 -2.11 1.76
CA LYS A 248 -0.53 -3.08 2.22
C LYS A 248 -1.51 -2.47 3.22
N VAL A 249 -1.02 -1.73 4.21
CA VAL A 249 -1.86 -1.04 5.20
C VAL A 249 -2.82 -0.07 4.52
N ILE A 250 -2.28 0.79 3.66
CA ILE A 250 -3.07 1.70 2.83
C ILE A 250 -4.10 0.93 2.01
N TRP A 251 -3.66 -0.12 1.31
CA TRP A 251 -4.54 -0.86 0.41
C TRP A 251 -5.71 -1.46 1.18
N ASN A 252 -5.43 -2.06 2.34
CA ASN A 252 -6.45 -2.59 3.24
C ASN A 252 -7.40 -1.50 3.75
N GLU A 253 -6.89 -0.31 4.08
CA GLU A 253 -7.72 0.82 4.46
C GLU A 253 -8.66 1.24 3.33
N ILE A 254 -8.18 1.30 2.09
CA ILE A 254 -9.02 1.60 0.91
C ILE A 254 -10.01 0.46 0.66
N LEU A 255 -9.60 -0.79 0.85
CA LEU A 255 -10.51 -1.94 0.72
C LEU A 255 -11.68 -1.84 1.71
N ASN A 256 -11.38 -1.43 2.94
CA ASN A 256 -12.32 -1.34 4.06
C ASN A 256 -13.03 0.01 4.19
N SER A 257 -12.58 1.04 3.46
CA SER A 257 -13.19 2.37 3.50
C SER A 257 -14.61 2.28 2.97
N THR A 258 -15.63 2.20 3.83
CA THR A 258 -17.04 2.28 3.41
C THR A 258 -17.21 3.58 2.63
N GLY A 259 -17.71 3.49 1.40
CA GLY A 259 -17.95 4.65 0.55
C GLY A 259 -18.88 5.62 1.25
N PRO A 260 -19.10 6.83 0.72
CA PRO A 260 -20.09 7.73 1.32
C PRO A 260 -21.37 6.92 1.54
N VAL A 261 -21.79 6.84 2.80
CA VAL A 261 -23.04 6.19 3.22
C VAL A 261 -24.07 6.80 2.29
N SER A 262 -24.61 5.99 1.37
CA SER A 262 -25.70 6.47 0.55
C SER A 262 -26.74 6.96 1.54
N GLY A 263 -27.07 8.25 1.47
CA GLY A 263 -28.21 8.80 2.17
C GLY A 263 -29.42 8.01 1.71
N LYS A 264 -29.70 6.90 2.40
CA LYS A 264 -31.01 6.30 2.40
C LYS A 264 -31.90 7.39 2.95
N GLY A 265 -32.82 7.84 2.10
CA GLY A 265 -33.82 8.82 2.45
C GLY A 265 -34.41 8.52 3.81
N LYS A 266 -34.58 9.57 4.60
CA LYS A 266 -35.53 9.58 5.69
C LYS A 266 -36.49 10.73 5.44
N ALA A 267 -37.72 10.30 5.18
CA ALA A 267 -39.01 11.01 5.20
C ALA A 267 -39.12 12.26 4.34
#